data_AF-A0A354MEA5-F1
#
_entry.id   AF-A0A354MEA5-F1
#
_cell.length_a   1.000
_cell.length_b   1.000
_cell.length_c   1.000
_cell.angle_alpha   90.00
_cell.angle_beta   90.00
_cell.angle_gamma   90.00
#
_symmetry.space_group_name_H-M   'P 1'
#
loop_
_entity.id
_entity.type
_entity.pdbx_description
1 polymer ?
#
loop_
_entity_poly.entity_id
_entity_poly.type
_entity_poly.pdbx_seq_one_letter_code
_entity_poly.pdbx_strand_id
1 'polypeptide(L)'
;MKVSWIKYEKDNKSFSLPEKLGFDVFKLQNLEQTDDKIEELIENRYNTIILSNEVASFSESIIKKYSKNENINIIISANRE
;
A
#
# COMPACT_ATOMS: atom_id res chain seq x y z
N MET A 1 -14.63 -7.41 -3.05
CA MET A 1 -13.60 -6.80 -2.19
C MET A 1 -12.26 -7.01 -2.85
N LYS A 2 -11.57 -5.93 -3.26
CA LYS A 2 -10.29 -6.01 -3.97
C LYS A 2 -9.16 -5.53 -3.05
N VAL A 3 -8.08 -6.31 -2.96
CA VAL A 3 -6.94 -6.06 -2.07
C VAL A 3 -5.71 -5.78 -2.90
N SER A 4 -4.97 -4.75 -2.53
CA SER A 4 -3.70 -4.40 -3.14
C SER A 4 -2.60 -4.34 -2.09
N TRP A 5 -1.38 -4.59 -2.53
CA TRP A 5 -0.17 -4.39 -1.74
C TRP A 5 0.71 -3.35 -2.42
N ILE A 6 1.33 -2.47 -1.66
CA ILE A 6 2.29 -1.49 -2.15
C ILE A 6 3.58 -1.63 -1.36
N LYS A 7 4.69 -1.85 -2.07
CA LYS A 7 6.05 -1.85 -1.50
C LYS A 7 6.95 -0.93 -2.29
N TYR A 8 8.06 -0.57 -1.67
CA TYR A 8 9.15 0.06 -2.39
C TYR A 8 9.84 -0.95 -3.31
N GLU A 9 10.25 -0.52 -4.49
CA GLU A 9 10.93 -1.39 -5.46
C GLU A 9 12.23 -1.98 -4.91
N LYS A 10 12.97 -1.22 -4.09
CA LYS A 10 14.21 -1.69 -3.47
C LYS A 10 13.96 -2.64 -2.30
N ASP A 11 12.73 -2.72 -1.81
CA ASP A 11 12.34 -3.67 -0.78
C ASP A 11 11.99 -5.03 -1.40
N ASN A 12 13.02 -5.89 -1.49
CA ASN A 12 12.91 -7.22 -2.08
C ASN A 12 12.33 -8.28 -1.13
N LYS A 13 12.16 -7.93 0.15
CA LYS A 13 11.70 -8.87 1.18
C LYS A 13 10.19 -8.80 1.40
N SER A 14 9.60 -7.62 1.37
CA SER A 14 8.18 -7.42 1.60
C SER A 14 7.34 -7.93 0.43
N PHE A 15 6.20 -8.52 0.79
CA PHE A 15 5.14 -8.94 -0.13
C PHE A 15 5.55 -9.87 -1.27
N SER A 16 6.73 -10.50 -1.19
CA SER A 16 7.19 -11.52 -2.15
C SER A 16 6.31 -12.77 -2.14
N LEU A 17 5.68 -13.10 -1.01
CA LEU A 17 4.71 -14.19 -0.93
C LEU A 17 3.38 -13.84 -1.62
N PRO A 18 2.69 -12.72 -1.31
CA PRO A 18 1.53 -12.27 -2.07
C PRO A 18 1.78 -12.17 -3.58
N GLU A 19 2.93 -11.64 -4.00
CA GLU A 19 3.31 -11.51 -5.41
C GLU A 19 3.37 -12.89 -6.10
N LYS A 20 4.00 -13.88 -5.45
CA LYS A 20 4.09 -15.26 -5.95
C LYS A 20 2.74 -15.98 -5.99
N LEU A 21 1.80 -15.58 -5.16
CA LEU A 21 0.44 -16.13 -5.12
C LEU A 21 -0.50 -15.47 -6.13
N GLY A 22 -0.02 -14.50 -6.93
CA GLY A 22 -0.79 -13.83 -7.97
C GLY A 22 -1.65 -12.66 -7.47
N PHE A 23 -1.36 -12.13 -6.28
CA PHE A 23 -2.02 -10.92 -5.80
C PHE A 23 -1.46 -9.65 -6.46
N ASP A 24 -2.26 -8.59 -6.46
CA ASP A 24 -1.88 -7.27 -6.98
C ASP A 24 -0.85 -6.61 -6.05
N VAL A 25 0.43 -6.75 -6.40
CA VAL A 25 1.56 -6.11 -5.68
C VAL A 25 2.17 -5.02 -6.56
N PHE A 26 2.03 -3.78 -6.13
CA PHE A 26 2.58 -2.61 -6.79
C PHE A 26 3.93 -2.24 -6.18
N LYS A 27 4.92 -2.00 -7.04
CA LYS A 27 6.28 -1.59 -6.67
C LYS A 27 6.44 -0.11 -6.97
N LEU A 28 6.61 0.72 -5.95
CA LEU A 28 6.88 2.14 -6.11
C LEU A 28 8.38 2.38 -6.33
N GLN A 29 8.71 3.12 -7.39
CA GLN A 29 10.08 3.56 -7.64
C GLN A 29 10.40 4.88 -6.92
N ASN A 30 9.42 5.76 -6.80
CA ASN A 30 9.50 6.97 -6.00
C ASN A 30 8.45 6.92 -4.89
N LEU A 31 8.91 7.06 -3.64
CA LEU A 31 8.05 7.05 -2.45
C LEU A 31 7.21 8.33 -2.33
N GLU A 32 7.60 9.43 -2.99
CA GLU A 32 6.79 10.65 -3.05
C GLU A 32 5.45 10.43 -3.77
N GLN A 33 5.38 9.41 -4.66
CA GLN A 33 4.16 9.06 -5.40
C GLN A 33 3.21 8.15 -4.60
N THR A 34 3.47 7.95 -3.30
CA THR A 34 2.65 7.07 -2.45
C THR A 34 1.20 7.55 -2.40
N ASP A 35 0.99 8.85 -2.23
CA ASP A 35 -0.36 9.44 -2.15
C ASP A 35 -1.13 9.27 -3.46
N ASP A 36 -0.49 9.60 -4.59
CA ASP A 36 -1.08 9.43 -5.92
C ASP A 36 -1.48 7.97 -6.17
N LYS A 37 -0.62 7.02 -5.76
CA LYS A 37 -0.90 5.60 -5.96
C LYS A 37 -2.05 5.11 -5.09
N ILE A 38 -2.16 5.58 -3.85
CA ILE A 38 -3.28 5.25 -2.97
C ILE A 38 -4.59 5.77 -3.59
N GLU A 39 -4.60 7.01 -4.09
CA GLU A 39 -5.78 7.58 -4.76
C GLU A 39 -6.18 6.78 -6.00
N GLU A 40 -5.21 6.43 -6.86
CA GLU A 40 -5.43 5.58 -8.03
C GLU A 40 -6.07 4.24 -7.64
N LEU A 41 -5.60 3.60 -6.56
CA LEU A 41 -6.15 2.32 -6.09
C LEU A 41 -7.57 2.47 -5.56
N ILE A 42 -7.88 3.57 -4.87
CA ILE A 42 -9.23 3.85 -4.40
C ILE A 42 -10.19 4.05 -5.58
N GLU A 43 -9.78 4.80 -6.61
CA GLU A 43 -10.56 4.99 -7.84
C GLU A 43 -10.78 3.66 -8.58
N ASN A 44 -9.77 2.79 -8.58
CA ASN A 44 -9.85 1.42 -9.10
C ASN A 44 -10.61 0.43 -8.18
N ARG A 45 -11.32 0.94 -7.17
CA ARG A 45 -12.16 0.20 -6.23
C ARG A 45 -11.42 -0.85 -5.41
N TYR A 46 -10.15 -0.61 -5.10
CA TYR A 46 -9.48 -1.36 -4.04
C TYR A 46 -10.02 -0.91 -2.68
N ASN A 47 -10.60 -1.87 -1.95
CA ASN A 47 -11.18 -1.63 -0.62
C ASN A 47 -10.13 -1.80 0.48
N THR A 48 -9.06 -2.53 0.20
CA THR A 48 -7.99 -2.81 1.14
C THR A 48 -6.66 -2.55 0.47
N ILE A 49 -5.85 -1.69 1.08
CA ILE A 49 -4.53 -1.31 0.59
C ILE A 49 -3.54 -1.62 1.70
N ILE A 50 -2.62 -2.55 1.44
CA ILE A 50 -1.62 -2.99 2.39
C ILE A 50 -0.29 -2.37 2.00
N LEU A 51 0.30 -1.59 2.89
CA LEU A 51 1.52 -0.83 2.65
C LEU A 51 2.68 -1.44 3.44
N SER A 52 3.88 -1.44 2.88
CA SER A 52 5.08 -1.66 3.69
C SER A 52 5.29 -0.45 4.61
N ASN A 53 5.97 -0.67 5.74
CA ASN A 53 6.28 0.42 6.68
C ASN A 53 7.01 1.60 6.01
N GLU A 54 7.92 1.30 5.08
CA GLU A 54 8.68 2.31 4.33
C GLU A 54 7.78 3.12 3.38
N VAL A 55 6.81 2.51 2.71
CA VAL A 55 5.86 3.26 1.88
C VAL A 55 4.97 4.14 2.76
N ALA A 56 4.50 3.58 3.88
CA ALA A 56 3.62 4.31 4.80
C ALA A 56 4.28 5.55 5.42
N SER A 57 5.60 5.54 5.64
CA SER A 57 6.29 6.71 6.21
C SER A 57 6.36 7.93 5.28
N PHE A 58 6.06 7.76 3.98
CA PHE A 58 6.09 8.85 2.99
C PHE A 58 4.71 9.44 2.69
N SER A 59 3.66 8.99 3.38
CA SER A 59 2.30 9.50 3.20
C SER A 59 1.72 9.98 4.52
N GLU A 60 1.63 11.31 4.66
CA GLU A 60 0.85 11.94 5.74
C GLU A 60 -0.65 11.70 5.57
N SER A 61 -1.11 11.50 4.33
CA SER A 61 -2.52 11.35 3.97
C SER A 61 -3.13 10.05 4.53
N ILE A 62 -2.34 8.98 4.70
CA ILE A 62 -2.79 7.75 5.40
C ILE A 62 -3.41 8.07 6.76
N ILE A 63 -2.71 8.87 7.57
CA ILE A 63 -3.12 9.19 8.94
C ILE A 63 -4.23 10.24 8.94
N LYS A 64 -4.13 11.27 8.10
CA LYS A 64 -5.04 12.42 8.14
C LYS A 64 -6.37 12.20 7.39
N LYS A 65 -6.33 11.55 6.22
CA LYS A 65 -7.46 11.43 5.28
C LYS A 65 -8.13 10.07 5.34
N TYR A 66 -7.34 8.99 5.31
CA TYR A 66 -7.89 7.64 5.15
C TYR A 66 -8.23 6.93 6.47
N SER A 67 -7.58 7.32 7.58
CA SER A 67 -7.91 6.81 8.93
C SER A 67 -9.38 6.97 9.33
N LYS A 68 -10.08 7.96 8.76
CA LYS A 68 -11.50 8.26 9.05
C LYS A 68 -12.48 7.70 8.01
N ASN A 69 -12.00 7.02 6.95
CA ASN A 69 -12.85 6.56 5.87
C ASN A 69 -13.29 5.11 6.09
N GLU A 70 -14.56 4.89 6.38
CA GLU A 70 -15.12 3.56 6.66
C GLU A 70 -15.16 2.62 5.43
N ASN A 71 -14.97 3.16 4.21
CA ASN A 71 -15.04 2.38 2.98
C ASN A 71 -13.69 1.84 2.50
N ILE A 72 -12.59 2.29 3.12
CA ILE A 72 -11.22 1.98 2.68
C ILE A 72 -10.40 1.54 3.89
N ASN A 73 -9.83 0.35 3.81
CA ASN A 73 -8.98 -0.21 4.85
C ASN A 73 -7.52 -0.09 4.44
N ILE A 74 -6.77 0.81 5.08
CA ILE A 74 -5.32 0.89 4.90
C ILE A 74 -4.63 0.15 6.05
N ILE A 75 -3.80 -0.83 5.71
CA ILE A 75 -3.07 -1.66 6.67
C ILE A 75 -1.58 -1.43 6.45
N ILE A 76 -0.86 -1.05 7.51
CA ILE A 76 0.59 -0.91 7.47
C ILE A 76 1.20 -2.23 7.98
N SER A 77 1.90 -2.94 7.10
CA SER A 77 2.64 -4.14 7.49
C SER A 77 3.93 -3.74 8.17
N ALA A 78 4.07 -4.12 9.44
CA ALA A 78 5.36 -4.06 10.12
C ALA A 78 6.34 -5.01 9.41
N ASN A 79 7.55 -4.53 9.15
CA ASN A 79 8.64 -5.40 8.72
C ASN A 79 8.91 -6.36 9.89
N ARG A 80 8.71 -7.67 9.67
CA ARG A 80 9.26 -8.69 10.56
C ARG A 80 10.71 -8.87 10.14
N GLU A 81 11.62 -8.40 10.97
CA GLU A 81 13.05 -8.69 10.90
C GLU A 81 13.32 -10.21 10.86
#